data_AF-A0A1G6M2P4-F1
#
_entry.id   AF-A0A1G6M2P4-F1
#
_cell.length_a   1.000
_cell.length_b   1.000
_cell.length_c   1.000
_cell.angle_alpha   90.00
_cell.angle_beta   90.00
_cell.angle_gamma   90.00
#
_symmetry.space_group_name_H-M   'P 1'
#
loop_
_entity.id
_entity.type
_entity.pdbx_description
1 polymer ?
#
loop_
_entity_poly.entity_id
_entity_poly.type
_entity_poly.pdbx_seq_one_letter_code
_entity_poly.pdbx_strand_id
1 'polypeptide(L)'
;MKAAKMVAWICLIAMTAGLINAFVNGDFFIDGGALFENPWGVMSIIDLYVGFALFSIWIVYREKTRWKMIIWVVTMMIFGFLTGSIYVLKALYESKGDWQVALHGLNRGANNGKT
;
A
#
# COMPACT_ATOMS: atom_id res chain seq x y z
N MET A 1 -7.64 -6.18 -16.49
CA MET A 1 -7.95 -5.58 -15.16
C MET A 1 -8.56 -6.55 -14.14
N LYS A 2 -9.41 -7.53 -14.54
CA LYS A 2 -9.97 -8.52 -13.59
C LYS A 2 -8.89 -9.33 -12.85
N ALA A 3 -7.85 -9.78 -13.55
CA ALA A 3 -6.70 -10.48 -12.95
C ALA A 3 -5.96 -9.61 -11.90
N ALA A 4 -5.69 -8.33 -12.21
CA ALA A 4 -5.05 -7.41 -11.25
C ALA A 4 -5.90 -7.20 -9.99
N LYS A 5 -7.24 -7.12 -10.12
CA LYS A 5 -8.14 -7.05 -8.96
C LYS A 5 -8.09 -8.33 -8.13
N MET A 6 -8.04 -9.50 -8.79
CA MET A 6 -7.94 -10.79 -8.11
C MET A 6 -6.63 -10.90 -7.32
N VAL A 7 -5.51 -10.52 -7.92
CA VAL A 7 -4.20 -10.49 -7.24
C VAL A 7 -4.24 -9.55 -6.04
N ALA A 8 -4.77 -8.33 -6.19
CA ALA A 8 -4.86 -7.38 -5.09
C ALA A 8 -5.74 -7.89 -3.93
N TRP A 9 -6.84 -8.59 -4.24
CA TRP A 9 -7.68 -9.27 -3.24
C TRP A 9 -6.94 -10.40 -2.53
N ILE A 10 -6.18 -11.21 -3.26
CA ILE A 10 -5.36 -12.29 -2.67
C ILE A 10 -4.34 -11.70 -1.71
N CYS A 11 -3.62 -10.65 -2.12
CA CYS A 11 -2.65 -9.95 -1.26
C CYS A 11 -3.32 -9.37 0.00
N LEU A 12 -4.50 -8.76 -0.13
CA LEU A 12 -5.26 -8.24 0.99
C LEU A 12 -5.64 -9.34 1.99
N ILE A 13 -6.18 -10.46 1.49
CA ILE A 13 -6.62 -11.58 2.32
C ILE A 13 -5.40 -12.20 3.03
N ALA A 14 -4.30 -12.43 2.32
CA ALA A 14 -3.07 -12.97 2.89
C ALA A 14 -2.52 -12.08 4.01
N MET A 15 -2.46 -10.76 3.79
CA MET A 15 -2.01 -9.81 4.81
C MET A 15 -2.95 -9.76 6.02
N THR A 16 -4.25 -9.81 5.78
CA THR A 16 -5.25 -9.80 6.86
C THR A 16 -5.17 -11.07 7.70
N ALA A 17 -5.06 -12.24 7.06
CA ALA A 17 -4.91 -13.52 7.76
C ALA A 17 -3.59 -13.59 8.54
N GLY A 18 -2.50 -13.10 7.97
CA GLY A 18 -1.19 -13.03 8.63
C GLY A 18 -1.22 -12.13 9.87
N LEU A 19 -1.81 -10.94 9.76
CA LEU A 19 -2.00 -10.04 10.90
C LEU A 19 -2.84 -10.67 12.00
N ILE A 20 -3.97 -11.30 11.66
CA ILE A 20 -4.83 -11.99 12.65
C ILE A 20 -4.04 -13.08 13.36
N ASN A 21 -3.30 -13.91 12.60
CA ASN A 21 -2.49 -14.97 13.19
C ASN A 21 -1.40 -14.40 14.13
N ALA A 22 -0.73 -13.32 13.74
CA ALA A 22 0.29 -12.67 14.55
C ALA A 22 -0.31 -12.06 15.84
N PHE A 23 -1.49 -11.44 15.77
CA PHE A 23 -2.16 -10.89 16.95
C PHE A 23 -2.73 -11.95 17.89
N VAL A 24 -3.12 -13.13 17.38
CA VAL A 24 -3.69 -14.21 18.19
C VAL A 24 -2.62 -15.09 18.82
N ASN A 25 -1.53 -15.38 18.09
CA ASN A 25 -0.53 -16.37 18.49
C ASN A 25 0.84 -15.78 18.83
N GLY A 26 1.10 -14.50 18.53
CA GLY A 26 2.39 -13.86 18.75
C GLY A 26 2.36 -12.81 19.85
N ASP A 27 3.53 -12.56 20.44
CA ASP A 27 3.74 -11.41 21.33
C ASP A 27 4.67 -10.43 20.62
N PHE A 28 4.11 -9.31 20.17
CA PHE A 28 4.80 -8.31 19.37
C PHE A 28 6.10 -7.83 20.01
N PHE A 29 6.16 -7.75 21.35
CA PHE A 29 7.34 -7.23 22.04
C PHE A 29 8.45 -8.28 22.19
N ILE A 30 8.09 -9.54 22.43
CA ILE A 30 9.05 -10.64 22.56
C ILE A 30 9.59 -11.05 21.19
N ASP A 31 8.70 -11.29 20.24
CA ASP A 31 9.07 -11.69 18.88
C ASP A 31 9.75 -10.54 18.12
N GLY A 32 9.33 -9.29 18.39
CA GLY A 32 9.98 -8.09 17.87
C GLY A 32 11.41 -7.93 18.37
N GLY A 33 11.67 -8.18 19.66
CA GLY A 33 13.01 -8.13 20.23
C GLY A 33 13.98 -9.10 19.57
N ALA A 34 13.54 -10.34 19.34
CA ALA A 34 14.34 -11.36 18.64
C ALA A 34 14.68 -10.97 17.19
N LEU A 35 13.82 -10.22 16.50
CA LEU A 35 14.10 -9.69 15.16
C LEU A 35 15.18 -8.62 15.16
N PHE A 36 15.26 -7.79 16.22
CA PHE A 36 16.30 -6.76 16.35
C PHE A 36 17.67 -7.35 16.73
N GLU A 37 17.70 -8.49 17.42
CA GLU A 37 18.94 -9.20 17.73
C GLU A 37 19.53 -9.93 16.51
N ASN A 38 18.69 -10.25 15.51
CA ASN A 38 19.14 -10.88 14.28
C ASN A 38 19.45 -9.84 13.18
N PRO A 39 20.67 -9.81 12.62
CA PRO A 39 21.04 -8.89 11.54
C PRO A 39 20.11 -8.96 10.31
N TRP A 40 19.61 -10.15 9.96
CA TRP A 40 18.65 -10.31 8.86
C TRP A 40 17.27 -9.79 9.22
N GLY A 41 16.85 -9.90 10.48
CA GLY A 41 15.58 -9.35 10.96
C GLY A 41 15.55 -7.82 10.86
N VAL A 42 16.64 -7.16 11.27
CA VAL A 42 16.83 -5.71 11.10
C VAL A 42 16.78 -5.33 9.61
N MET A 43 17.48 -6.07 8.74
CA MET A 43 17.45 -5.79 7.30
C MET A 43 16.04 -5.95 6.71
N SER A 44 15.28 -6.96 7.12
CA SER A 44 13.89 -7.13 6.67
C SER A 44 12.97 -5.98 7.12
N ILE A 45 13.17 -5.44 8.32
CA ILE A 45 12.44 -4.24 8.78
C ILE A 45 12.82 -3.04 7.91
N ILE A 46 14.11 -2.83 7.65
CA ILE A 46 14.57 -1.75 6.77
C ILE A 46 13.95 -1.89 5.37
N ASP A 47 14.03 -3.08 4.78
CA ASP A 47 13.50 -3.35 3.43
C ASP A 47 12.00 -3.04 3.34
N LEU A 48 11.24 -3.49 4.32
CA LEU A 48 9.80 -3.23 4.43
C LEU A 48 9.47 -1.73 4.55
N TYR A 49 10.21 -0.99 5.39
CA TYR A 49 9.98 0.46 5.56
C TYR A 49 10.46 1.29 4.37
N VAL A 50 11.53 0.90 3.69
CA VAL A 50 11.94 1.50 2.41
C VAL A 50 10.83 1.30 1.38
N GLY A 51 10.24 0.09 1.33
CA GLY A 51 9.05 -0.19 0.52
C GLY A 51 7.89 0.74 0.85
N PHE A 52 7.58 0.96 2.14
CA PHE A 52 6.51 1.87 2.56
C PHE A 52 6.78 3.32 2.15
N ALA A 53 8.02 3.78 2.25
CA ALA A 53 8.42 5.13 1.83
C ALA A 53 8.24 5.32 0.32
N LEU A 54 8.76 4.40 -0.50
CA LEU A 54 8.61 4.45 -1.95
C LEU A 54 7.14 4.40 -2.38
N PHE A 55 6.34 3.55 -1.74
CA PHE A 55 4.92 3.44 -2.02
C PHE A 55 4.15 4.71 -1.59
N SER A 56 4.55 5.32 -0.47
CA SER A 56 3.99 6.59 0.00
C SER A 56 4.27 7.72 -0.99
N ILE A 57 5.48 7.78 -1.58
CA ILE A 57 5.79 8.74 -2.66
C ILE A 57 4.87 8.54 -3.86
N TRP A 58 4.60 7.29 -4.24
CA TRP A 58 3.65 6.98 -5.31
C TRP A 58 2.21 7.41 -5.00
N ILE A 59 1.75 7.20 -3.76
CA ILE A 59 0.44 7.68 -3.28
C ILE A 59 0.36 9.21 -3.35
N VAL A 60 1.41 9.91 -2.91
CA VAL A 60 1.52 11.38 -2.94
C VAL A 60 1.51 11.91 -4.37
N TYR A 61 2.17 11.22 -5.30
CA TYR A 61 2.16 11.59 -6.71
C TYR A 61 0.75 11.48 -7.32
N ARG A 62 -0.05 10.52 -6.87
CA ARG A 62 -1.35 10.19 -7.44
C ARG A 62 -2.53 10.99 -6.88
N GLU A 63 -2.53 11.26 -5.57
CA GLU A 63 -3.63 11.97 -4.91
C GLU A 63 -3.52 13.49 -5.10
N LYS A 64 -4.61 14.12 -5.53
CA LYS A 64 -4.66 15.60 -5.70
C LYS A 64 -4.85 16.33 -4.36
N THR A 65 -5.48 15.67 -3.38
CA THR A 65 -5.90 16.31 -2.12
C THR A 65 -4.87 16.06 -1.01
N ARG A 66 -4.27 17.12 -0.47
CA ARG A 66 -3.27 17.03 0.63
C ARG A 66 -3.75 16.27 1.86
N TRP A 67 -5.02 16.44 2.24
CA TRP A 67 -5.61 15.70 3.36
C TRP A 67 -5.64 14.19 3.13
N LYS A 68 -6.03 13.74 1.92
CA LYS A 68 -6.06 12.31 1.57
C LYS A 68 -4.66 11.73 1.54
N MET A 69 -3.68 12.49 1.02
CA MET A 69 -2.27 12.08 1.03
C MET A 69 -1.79 11.78 2.45
N ILE A 70 -2.00 12.70 3.40
CA ILE A 70 -1.56 12.52 4.79
C ILE A 70 -2.22 11.28 5.40
N ILE A 71 -3.53 11.11 5.23
CA ILE A 71 -4.26 9.95 5.76
C ILE A 71 -3.70 8.64 5.19
N TRP A 72 -3.47 8.57 3.87
CA TRP A 72 -2.94 7.36 3.24
C TRP A 72 -1.51 7.05 3.68
N VAL A 73 -0.64 8.06 3.78
CA VAL A 73 0.74 7.88 4.24
C VAL A 73 0.77 7.43 5.70
N VAL A 74 0.01 8.07 6.59
CA VAL A 74 -0.07 7.68 8.01
C VAL A 74 -0.59 6.25 8.14
N THR A 75 -1.67 5.92 7.41
CA THR A 75 -2.22 4.56 7.44
C THR A 75 -1.21 3.54 6.89
N MET A 76 -0.45 3.87 5.84
CA MET A 76 0.62 3.02 5.29
C MET A 76 1.74 2.79 6.30
N MET A 77 2.12 3.78 7.10
CA MET A 77 3.17 3.62 8.12
C MET A 77 2.72 2.76 9.30
N ILE A 78 1.42 2.68 9.57
CA ILE A 78 0.86 1.88 10.69
C ILE A 78 0.52 0.46 10.24
N PHE A 79 -0.17 0.32 9.11
CA PHE A 79 -0.72 -0.95 8.62
C PHE A 79 0.08 -1.57 7.47
N GLY A 80 1.04 -0.84 6.91
CA GLY A 80 1.93 -1.34 5.86
C GLY A 80 1.19 -1.73 4.57
N PHE A 81 1.55 -2.89 4.03
CA PHE A 81 1.00 -3.39 2.76
C PHE A 81 -0.48 -3.78 2.81
N LEU A 82 -1.11 -3.84 4.00
CA LEU A 82 -2.56 -3.93 4.07
C LEU A 82 -3.19 -2.68 3.44
N THR A 83 -2.73 -1.50 3.85
CA THR A 83 -3.15 -0.21 3.27
C THR A 83 -2.76 -0.12 1.81
N GLY A 84 -1.56 -0.56 1.44
CA GLY A 84 -1.11 -0.61 0.06
C GLY A 84 -2.06 -1.44 -0.83
N SER A 85 -2.50 -2.60 -0.35
CA SER A 85 -3.44 -3.47 -1.08
C SER A 85 -4.81 -2.82 -1.24
N ILE A 86 -5.34 -2.17 -0.20
CA ILE A 86 -6.59 -1.39 -0.27
C ILE A 86 -6.45 -0.24 -1.27
N TYR A 87 -5.31 0.45 -1.26
CA TYR A 87 -5.07 1.57 -2.17
C TYR A 87 -4.98 1.12 -3.63
N VAL A 88 -4.33 -0.02 -3.91
CA VAL A 88 -4.30 -0.64 -5.24
C VAL A 88 -5.70 -1.07 -5.67
N LEU A 89 -6.50 -1.63 -4.76
CA LEU A 89 -7.89 -1.94 -5.05
C LEU A 89 -8.67 -0.67 -5.40
N LYS A 90 -8.60 0.38 -4.58
CA LYS A 90 -9.22 1.68 -4.86
C LYS A 90 -8.83 2.19 -6.25
N ALA A 91 -7.54 2.20 -6.54
CA ALA A 91 -6.98 2.58 -7.83
C ALA A 91 -7.54 1.78 -9.03
N LEU A 92 -7.65 0.45 -8.88
CA LEU A 92 -8.16 -0.46 -9.91
C LEU A 92 -9.68 -0.34 -10.09
N TYR A 93 -10.43 0.06 -9.07
CA TYR A 93 -11.86 0.34 -9.17
C TYR A 93 -12.12 1.72 -9.79
N GLU A 94 -11.35 2.75 -9.42
CA GLU A 94 -11.45 4.11 -10.00
C GLU A 94 -11.08 4.14 -11.49
N SER A 95 -10.16 3.28 -11.93
CA SER A 95 -9.67 3.22 -13.31
C SER A 95 -10.69 2.74 -14.35
N LYS A 96 -11.79 2.07 -13.95
CA LYS A 96 -12.84 1.53 -14.85
C LYS A 96 -12.35 0.72 -16.07
N GLY A 97 -11.09 0.25 -16.07
CA GLY A 97 -10.53 -0.55 -17.17
C GLY A 97 -9.25 -0.01 -17.78
N ASP A 98 -8.88 1.24 -17.49
CA ASP A 98 -7.74 1.93 -18.10
C ASP A 98 -6.47 1.88 -17.22
N TRP A 99 -5.41 1.26 -17.72
CA TRP A 99 -4.14 1.10 -17.02
C TRP A 99 -3.45 2.44 -16.71
N GLN A 100 -3.63 3.46 -17.55
CA GLN A 100 -3.03 4.77 -17.31
C GLN A 100 -3.68 5.48 -16.12
N VAL A 101 -5.01 5.39 -16.00
CA VAL A 101 -5.73 5.90 -14.83
C VAL A 101 -5.39 5.06 -13.57
N ALA A 102 -5.11 3.77 -13.75
CA ALA A 102 -4.75 2.85 -12.67
C ALA A 102 -3.34 3.06 -12.10
N LEU A 103 -2.40 3.63 -12.86
CA LEU A 103 -1.03 3.88 -12.40
C LEU A 103 -0.73 5.35 -12.14
N HIS A 104 -1.17 6.24 -13.02
CA HIS A 104 -0.80 7.66 -12.96
C HIS A 104 -1.80 8.52 -12.19
N GLY A 105 -3.01 8.01 -11.90
CA GLY A 105 -4.12 8.86 -11.44
C GLY A 105 -4.59 9.79 -12.57
N LEU A 106 -5.80 10.36 -12.43
CA LEU A 106 -6.49 11.17 -13.43
C LEU A 106 -5.54 11.97 -14.35
N ASN A 107 -5.56 11.62 -15.64
CA ASN A 107 -4.83 12.25 -16.73
C ASN A 107 -4.78 13.78 -16.56
N ARG A 108 -3.58 14.32 -16.35
CA ARG A 108 -3.31 15.75 -16.20
C ARG A 108 -3.28 16.50 -17.55
N GLY A 109 -3.80 15.89 -18.64
CA GLY A 109 -3.62 16.39 -20.00
C GLY A 109 -4.82 16.31 -20.95
N ALA A 110 -6.06 16.11 -20.47
CA ALA A 110 -7.25 16.07 -21.33
C ALA A 110 -8.23 17.22 -21.06
N ASN A 111 -7.70 18.44 -20.82
CA ASN A 111 -8.52 19.66 -20.81
C ASN A 111 -7.89 20.82 -21.59
N ASN A 112 -7.20 20.51 -22.70
CA ASN A 112 -6.93 21.48 -23.76
C ASN A 112 -7.65 21.01 -25.02
N GLY A 113 -8.80 21.60 -25.32
CA GLY A 113 -9.53 21.30 -26.55
C GLY A 113 -11.03 21.61 -26.56
N LYS A 114 -11.53 22.50 -25.71
CA LYS A 114 -12.86 23.11 -25.89
C LYS A 114 -12.79 24.61 -25.66
N THR A 115 -12.49 25.32 -26.73
CA THR A 115 -12.99 26.67 -27.02
C THR A 115 -13.43 26.66 -28.46
#